data_AF-A0A9N7N561-F1
#
_entry.id   AF-A0A9N7N561-F1
#
_cell.length_a   1.000
_cell.length_b   1.000
_cell.length_c   1.000
_cell.angle_alpha   90.00
_cell.angle_beta   90.00
_cell.angle_gamma   90.00
#
_symmetry.space_group_name_H-M   'P 1'
#
loop_
_entity.id
_entity.type
_entity.pdbx_description
1 polymer ?
#
loop_
_entity_poly.entity_id
_entity_poly.type
_entity_poly.pdbx_seq_one_letter_code
_entity_poly.pdbx_strand_id
1 'polypeptide(L)'
;MVKIGYKRCDFDCCVYTKSLGDGSMIFLLLYVDDMLIAAKNMRDIIDLKSLLSQEFEMKDLGAAKKILGMEIHRDRGSKKLWLSQKGYVEKVLQRFGMNEAKPVSTPLANHFKLSVDQCPKSDKETQDMVEIPYASAVGCLMYAMVCTRPDLAHAVGQVCKYMSRPGKQHWEAVKWIFRYLKGTAGHGIVFGDQRLDPLVVGYVDSDYAGDLDNRRSTTGIMHIPANNTNCL
;
A
#
# COMPACT_ATOMS: atom_id res chain seq x y z
N MET A 1 -25.18 -7.92 9.44
CA MET A 1 -24.15 -8.99 9.41
C MET A 1 -24.23 -9.97 10.57
N VAL A 2 -24.04 -9.54 11.82
CA VAL A 2 -24.06 -10.49 12.97
C VAL A 2 -25.38 -11.25 13.09
N LYS A 3 -26.51 -10.56 12.90
CA LYS A 3 -27.86 -11.17 12.92
C LYS A 3 -28.08 -12.28 11.86
N ILE A 4 -27.31 -12.26 10.77
CA ILE A 4 -27.44 -13.22 9.65
C ILE A 4 -26.33 -14.30 9.66
N GLY A 5 -25.68 -14.46 10.81
CA GLY A 5 -24.70 -15.54 11.07
C GLY A 5 -23.28 -15.26 10.58
N TYR A 6 -22.93 -14.00 10.29
CA TYR A 6 -21.54 -13.63 10.01
C TYR A 6 -20.82 -13.27 11.31
N LYS A 7 -19.61 -13.82 11.50
CA LYS A 7 -18.69 -13.43 12.57
C LYS A 7 -17.77 -12.31 12.06
N ARG A 8 -17.64 -11.23 12.83
CA ARG A 8 -16.63 -10.19 12.56
C ARG A 8 -15.24 -10.74 12.89
N CYS A 9 -14.26 -10.48 12.04
CA CYS A 9 -12.87 -10.88 12.26
C CYS A 9 -12.32 -10.19 13.51
N ASP A 10 -11.53 -10.93 14.30
CA ASP A 10 -10.96 -10.45 15.56
C ASP A 10 -9.78 -9.48 15.33
N PHE A 11 -9.18 -9.51 14.14
CA PHE A 11 -8.03 -8.70 13.76
C PHE A 11 -8.37 -7.51 12.85
N ASP A 12 -9.49 -7.58 12.12
CA ASP A 12 -9.94 -6.50 11.23
C ASP A 12 -11.46 -6.35 11.34
N CYS A 13 -11.90 -5.22 11.88
CA CYS A 13 -13.33 -4.94 12.10
C CYS A 13 -14.14 -4.79 10.81
N CYS A 14 -13.46 -4.57 9.68
CA CYS A 14 -14.06 -4.44 8.35
C CYS A 14 -14.28 -5.80 7.67
N VAL A 15 -13.72 -6.88 8.20
CA VAL A 15 -13.85 -8.22 7.63
C VAL A 15 -14.90 -9.03 8.41
N TYR A 16 -15.85 -9.58 7.69
CA TYR A 16 -16.87 -10.50 8.17
C TYR A 16 -16.71 -11.85 7.48
N THR A 17 -16.82 -12.93 8.24
CA THR A 17 -16.67 -14.29 7.75
C THR A 17 -17.87 -15.14 8.13
N LYS A 18 -18.30 -16.03 7.24
CA LYS A 18 -19.33 -17.03 7.51
C LYS A 18 -18.87 -18.40 7.02
N SER A 19 -18.86 -19.38 7.92
CA SER A 19 -18.62 -20.79 7.59
C SER A 19 -19.91 -21.43 7.09
N LEU A 20 -19.81 -22.16 5.99
CA LEU A 20 -20.90 -22.94 5.41
C LEU A 20 -20.81 -24.42 5.85
N GLY A 21 -21.92 -25.15 5.74
CA GLY A 21 -22.01 -26.54 6.20
C GLY A 21 -21.08 -27.52 5.47
N ASP A 22 -20.61 -27.16 4.27
CA ASP A 22 -19.62 -27.92 3.49
C ASP A 22 -18.16 -27.57 3.85
N GLY A 23 -17.96 -26.73 4.87
CA GLY A 23 -16.65 -26.23 5.31
C GLY A 23 -16.10 -25.07 4.48
N SER A 24 -16.79 -24.63 3.43
CA SER A 24 -16.39 -23.45 2.67
C SER A 24 -16.71 -22.15 3.43
N MET A 25 -16.05 -21.05 3.05
CA MET A 25 -16.14 -19.76 3.74
C MET A 25 -16.61 -18.67 2.78
N ILE A 26 -17.44 -17.76 3.29
CA ILE A 26 -17.74 -16.48 2.65
C ILE A 26 -17.00 -15.39 3.43
N PHE A 27 -16.22 -14.60 2.71
CA PHE A 27 -15.56 -13.40 3.20
C PHE A 27 -16.29 -12.17 2.64
N LEU A 28 -16.64 -11.25 3.53
CA LEU A 28 -17.22 -9.97 3.22
C LEU A 28 -16.31 -8.90 3.84
N LEU A 29 -15.64 -8.14 3.00
CA LEU A 29 -14.93 -6.93 3.40
C LEU A 29 -15.85 -5.74 3.15
N LEU A 30 -16.05 -4.92 4.19
CA LEU A 30 -16.88 -3.72 4.16
C LEU A 30 -16.02 -2.53 4.57
N TYR A 31 -15.84 -1.57 3.68
CA TYR A 31 -15.10 -0.34 3.95
C TYR A 31 -15.92 0.87 3.52
N VAL A 32 -16.56 1.54 4.47
CA VAL A 32 -17.47 2.67 4.20
C VAL A 32 -18.51 2.26 3.14
N ASP A 33 -18.44 2.84 1.93
CA ASP A 33 -19.37 2.58 0.82
C ASP A 33 -18.92 1.42 -0.09
N ASP A 34 -17.67 0.98 0.05
CA ASP A 34 -17.07 -0.07 -0.76
C ASP A 34 -17.25 -1.44 -0.10
N MET A 35 -17.65 -2.43 -0.92
CA MET A 35 -17.87 -3.80 -0.48
C MET A 35 -17.18 -4.81 -1.40
N LEU A 36 -16.47 -5.76 -0.82
CA LEU A 36 -15.84 -6.86 -1.55
C LEU A 36 -16.28 -8.19 -0.95
N ILE A 37 -16.83 -9.06 -1.80
CA ILE A 37 -17.29 -10.40 -1.41
C ILE A 37 -16.40 -11.43 -2.10
N ALA A 38 -15.88 -12.37 -1.32
CA ALA A 38 -15.15 -13.52 -1.82
C ALA A 38 -15.74 -14.82 -1.24
N ALA A 39 -16.09 -15.76 -2.10
CA ALA A 39 -16.53 -17.09 -1.70
C ALA A 39 -16.07 -18.13 -2.74
N LYS A 40 -16.17 -19.41 -2.38
CA LYS A 40 -15.86 -20.52 -3.28
C LYS A 40 -16.85 -20.62 -4.44
N ASN A 41 -18.14 -20.48 -4.16
CA ASN A 41 -19.19 -20.62 -5.17
C ASN A 41 -19.83 -19.26 -5.50
N MET A 42 -20.19 -19.07 -6.76
CA MET A 42 -20.90 -17.85 -7.19
C MET A 42 -22.32 -17.76 -6.63
N ARG A 43 -22.96 -18.90 -6.33
CA ARG A 43 -24.29 -18.94 -5.71
C ARG A 43 -24.30 -18.22 -4.36
N ASP A 44 -23.34 -18.55 -3.50
CA ASP A 44 -23.17 -17.92 -2.19
C ASP A 44 -22.97 -16.39 -2.28
N ILE A 45 -22.27 -15.94 -3.33
CA ILE A 45 -22.07 -14.51 -3.60
C ILE A 45 -23.38 -13.84 -4.03
N ILE A 46 -24.13 -14.49 -4.93
CA ILE A 46 -25.41 -13.97 -5.43
C ILE A 46 -26.44 -13.90 -4.29
N ASP A 47 -26.52 -14.93 -3.46
CA ASP A 47 -27.44 -14.99 -2.33
C ASP A 47 -27.13 -13.88 -1.31
N LEU A 48 -25.84 -13.67 -0.99
CA LEU A 48 -25.44 -12.58 -0.10
C LEU A 48 -25.74 -11.20 -0.70
N LYS A 49 -25.49 -11.00 -2.00
CA LYS A 49 -25.82 -9.75 -2.70
C LYS A 49 -27.32 -9.47 -2.66
N SER A 50 -28.13 -10.48 -2.95
CA SER A 50 -29.60 -10.37 -2.91
C SER A 50 -30.07 -9.95 -1.52
N LEU A 51 -29.59 -10.64 -0.48
CA LEU A 51 -29.90 -10.31 0.91
C LEU A 51 -29.51 -8.87 1.28
N LEU A 52 -28.34 -8.42 0.84
CA LEU A 52 -27.84 -7.08 1.12
C LEU A 52 -28.63 -5.99 0.39
N SER A 53 -29.00 -6.23 -0.86
CA SER A 53 -29.77 -5.29 -1.68
C SER A 53 -31.19 -5.04 -1.17
N GLN A 54 -31.71 -5.90 -0.30
CA GLN A 54 -33.00 -5.68 0.37
C GLN A 54 -32.92 -4.63 1.48
N GLU A 55 -31.76 -4.48 2.10
CA GLU A 55 -31.55 -3.59 3.26
C GLU A 55 -30.82 -2.30 2.87
N PHE A 56 -30.00 -2.34 1.81
CA PHE A 56 -29.13 -1.24 1.41
C PHE A 56 -29.26 -0.95 -0.09
N GLU A 57 -29.29 0.33 -0.44
CA GLU A 57 -29.11 0.75 -1.83
C GLU A 57 -27.68 0.45 -2.24
N MET A 58 -27.50 -0.51 -3.15
CA MET A 58 -26.19 -0.96 -3.59
C MET A 58 -26.16 -1.24 -5.09
N LYS A 59 -24.99 -1.01 -5.70
CA LYS A 59 -24.74 -1.30 -7.11
C LYS A 59 -23.75 -2.44 -7.25
N ASP A 60 -24.12 -3.46 -8.00
CA ASP A 60 -23.19 -4.52 -8.36
C ASP A 60 -22.25 -4.04 -9.48
N LEU A 61 -20.95 -3.97 -9.17
CA LEU A 61 -19.91 -3.61 -10.13
C LEU A 61 -19.33 -4.84 -10.86
N GLY A 62 -19.87 -6.04 -10.59
CA GLY A 62 -19.45 -7.29 -11.18
C GLY A 62 -18.18 -7.85 -10.54
N ALA A 63 -17.29 -8.39 -11.36
CA ALA A 63 -16.01 -8.90 -10.87
C ALA A 63 -15.15 -7.76 -10.30
N ALA A 64 -14.52 -7.99 -9.15
CA ALA A 64 -13.67 -7.01 -8.51
C ALA A 64 -12.49 -6.61 -9.41
N LYS A 65 -12.49 -5.35 -9.85
CA LYS A 65 -11.43 -4.72 -10.64
C LYS A 65 -10.70 -3.61 -9.88
N LYS A 66 -11.34 -3.07 -8.85
CA LYS A 66 -10.80 -1.97 -8.04
C LYS A 66 -11.42 -1.99 -6.65
N ILE A 67 -10.62 -1.72 -5.62
CA ILE A 67 -11.08 -1.54 -4.23
C ILE A 67 -10.14 -0.56 -3.52
N LEU A 68 -10.65 0.47 -2.84
CA LEU A 68 -9.82 1.45 -2.13
C LEU A 68 -8.68 2.05 -3.00
N GLY A 69 -8.93 2.30 -4.28
CA GLY A 69 -7.89 2.81 -5.17
C GLY A 69 -6.81 1.81 -5.60
N MET A 70 -6.83 0.56 -5.10
CA MET A 70 -6.04 -0.55 -5.62
C MET A 70 -6.74 -1.17 -6.82
N GLU A 71 -6.02 -1.37 -7.90
CA GLU A 71 -6.45 -2.06 -9.11
C GLU A 71 -6.21 -3.56 -8.94
N ILE A 72 -7.24 -4.35 -9.25
CA ILE A 72 -7.22 -5.81 -9.13
C ILE A 72 -7.29 -6.39 -10.54
N HIS A 73 -6.27 -7.15 -10.91
CA HIS A 73 -6.30 -8.00 -12.09
C HIS A 73 -6.28 -9.47 -11.63
N ARG A 74 -7.18 -10.30 -12.15
CA ARG A 74 -7.25 -11.72 -11.77
C ARG A 74 -7.29 -12.58 -13.03
N ASP A 75 -6.30 -13.44 -13.16
CA ASP A 75 -6.24 -14.47 -14.20
C ASP A 75 -6.52 -15.83 -13.56
N ARG A 76 -7.68 -16.40 -13.90
CA ARG A 76 -8.09 -17.71 -13.38
C ARG A 76 -7.34 -18.87 -14.06
N GLY A 77 -6.89 -18.69 -15.31
CA GLY A 77 -6.16 -19.72 -16.05
C GLY A 77 -4.78 -19.95 -15.45
N SER A 78 -4.04 -18.87 -15.18
CA SER A 78 -2.73 -18.95 -14.50
C SER A 78 -2.82 -18.93 -12.97
N LYS A 79 -4.04 -18.83 -12.40
CA LYS A 79 -4.32 -18.68 -10.97
C LYS A 79 -3.58 -17.51 -10.31
N LYS A 80 -3.37 -16.42 -11.05
CA LYS A 80 -2.67 -15.23 -10.57
C LYS A 80 -3.62 -14.09 -10.24
N LEU A 81 -3.25 -13.29 -9.27
CA LEU A 81 -3.95 -12.10 -8.82
C LEU A 81 -2.91 -10.99 -8.64
N TRP A 82 -3.05 -9.90 -9.39
CA TRP A 82 -2.20 -8.73 -9.31
C TRP A 82 -2.95 -7.62 -8.60
N LEU A 83 -2.29 -6.99 -7.63
CA LEU A 83 -2.72 -5.75 -7.00
C LEU A 83 -1.73 -4.65 -7.37
N SER A 84 -2.22 -3.56 -7.94
CA SER A 84 -1.40 -2.39 -8.25
C SER A 84 -2.10 -1.09 -7.87
N GLN A 85 -1.36 0.01 -7.90
CA GLN A 85 -1.89 1.35 -7.63
C GLN A 85 -1.53 2.31 -8.76
N LYS A 86 -1.46 1.82 -10.01
CA LYS A 86 -0.97 2.61 -11.15
C LYS A 86 -1.72 3.93 -11.31
N GLY A 87 -3.06 3.89 -11.41
CA GLY A 87 -3.85 5.10 -11.55
C GLY A 87 -3.80 6.02 -10.33
N TYR A 88 -3.50 5.49 -9.13
CA TYR A 88 -3.28 6.31 -7.94
C TYR A 88 -1.92 7.02 -8.01
N VAL A 89 -0.85 6.28 -8.33
CA VAL A 89 0.51 6.81 -8.47
C VAL A 89 0.54 7.90 -9.54
N GLU A 90 -0.08 7.69 -10.70
CA GLU A 90 -0.14 8.69 -11.77
C GLU A 90 -0.83 9.99 -11.31
N LYS A 91 -1.93 9.90 -10.56
CA LYS A 91 -2.61 11.06 -9.98
C LYS A 91 -1.75 11.78 -8.94
N VAL A 92 -1.04 11.05 -8.10
CA VAL A 92 -0.11 11.62 -7.11
C VAL A 92 1.02 12.37 -7.82
N LEU A 93 1.64 11.76 -8.84
CA LEU A 93 2.68 12.39 -9.62
C LEU A 93 2.18 13.67 -10.30
N GLN A 94 0.99 13.66 -10.88
CA GLN A 94 0.38 14.85 -11.47
C GLN A 94 0.13 15.94 -10.41
N ARG A 95 -0.42 15.57 -9.25
CA ARG A 95 -0.72 16.50 -8.15
C ARG A 95 0.51 17.27 -7.66
N PHE A 96 1.67 16.61 -7.61
CA PHE A 96 2.92 17.21 -7.15
C PHE A 96 3.84 17.70 -8.28
N GLY A 97 3.35 17.75 -9.53
CA GLY A 97 4.13 18.24 -10.68
C GLY A 97 5.29 17.34 -11.10
N MET A 98 5.19 16.03 -10.82
CA MET A 98 6.24 15.02 -11.03
C MET A 98 5.94 14.06 -12.19
N ASN A 99 4.88 14.30 -12.97
CA ASN A 99 4.48 13.42 -14.08
C ASN A 99 5.49 13.40 -15.25
N GLU A 100 6.24 14.47 -15.46
CA GLU A 100 7.32 14.57 -16.47
C GLU A 100 8.73 14.43 -15.87
N ALA A 101 8.83 14.02 -14.60
CA ALA A 101 10.12 13.90 -13.95
C ALA A 101 10.95 12.76 -14.56
N LYS A 102 12.28 12.96 -14.68
CA LYS A 102 13.19 11.91 -15.17
C LYS A 102 13.23 10.74 -14.18
N PRO A 103 12.91 9.50 -14.58
CA PRO A 103 12.86 8.37 -13.67
C PRO A 103 14.24 8.01 -13.10
N VAL A 104 14.24 7.34 -11.95
CA VAL A 104 15.44 6.80 -11.27
C VAL A 104 15.19 5.36 -10.86
N SER A 105 16.26 4.60 -10.62
CA SER A 105 16.18 3.16 -10.36
C SER A 105 16.01 2.77 -8.89
N THR A 106 16.30 3.68 -7.95
CA THR A 106 16.18 3.39 -6.51
C THR A 106 15.25 4.39 -5.82
N PRO A 107 14.46 3.93 -4.81
CA PRO A 107 13.52 4.79 -4.09
C PRO A 107 14.24 5.84 -3.23
N LEU A 108 15.45 5.54 -2.77
CA LEU A 108 16.33 6.47 -2.05
C LEU A 108 17.76 6.29 -2.58
N ALA A 109 18.47 7.39 -2.83
CA ALA A 109 19.86 7.34 -3.27
C ALA A 109 20.82 7.55 -2.09
N ASN A 110 21.99 6.90 -2.15
CA ASN A 110 22.98 6.89 -1.06
C ASN A 110 23.52 8.27 -0.65
N HIS A 111 23.37 9.29 -1.50
CA HIS A 111 23.78 10.66 -1.16
C HIS A 111 22.78 11.38 -0.25
N PHE A 112 21.55 10.87 -0.10
CA PHE A 112 20.59 11.38 0.86
C PHE A 112 20.94 10.88 2.27
N LYS A 113 21.80 11.64 2.95
CA LYS A 113 22.07 11.51 4.38
C LYS A 113 21.17 12.48 5.13
N LEU A 114 19.92 12.09 5.35
CA LEU A 114 18.92 12.94 6.00
C LEU A 114 19.20 13.06 7.50
N SER A 115 19.06 14.25 8.06
CA SER A 115 19.33 14.55 9.47
C SER A 115 18.56 15.79 9.93
N VAL A 116 18.31 15.92 11.23
CA VAL A 116 17.75 17.14 11.83
C VAL A 116 18.60 18.39 11.56
N ASP A 117 19.90 18.22 11.25
CA ASP A 117 20.77 19.32 10.86
C ASP A 117 20.37 19.99 9.54
N GLN A 118 19.52 19.34 8.75
CA GLN A 118 18.95 19.84 7.50
C GLN A 118 17.59 20.51 7.69
N CYS A 119 17.05 20.51 8.91
CA CYS A 119 15.85 21.30 9.23
C CYS A 119 16.16 22.81 9.12
N PRO A 120 15.16 23.65 8.80
CA PRO A 120 15.33 25.10 8.74
C PRO A 120 15.93 25.67 10.03
N LYS A 121 16.99 26.46 9.90
CA LYS A 121 17.72 27.11 11.02
C LYS A 121 17.44 28.62 11.13
N SER A 122 16.83 29.21 10.10
CA SER A 122 16.44 30.62 10.05
C SER A 122 14.97 30.80 9.71
N ASP A 123 14.43 31.98 10.01
CA ASP A 123 13.06 32.36 9.63
C ASP A 123 12.88 32.33 8.11
N LYS A 124 13.90 32.77 7.37
CA LYS A 124 13.90 32.72 5.90
C LYS A 124 13.77 31.29 5.38
N GLU A 125 14.57 30.35 5.91
CA GLU A 125 14.48 28.94 5.51
C GLU A 125 13.14 28.32 5.92
N THR A 126 12.57 28.76 7.05
CA THR A 126 11.25 28.30 7.49
C THR A 126 10.18 28.79 6.52
N GLN A 127 10.21 30.07 6.14
CA GLN A 127 9.30 30.67 5.14
C GLN A 127 9.39 29.95 3.79
N ASP A 128 10.61 29.60 3.34
CA ASP A 128 10.80 28.86 2.09
C ASP A 128 10.11 27.47 2.10
N MET A 129 9.87 26.90 3.29
CA MET A 129 9.25 25.58 3.45
C MET A 129 7.74 25.63 3.72
N VAL A 130 7.16 26.80 4.06
CA VAL A 130 5.74 26.92 4.47
C VAL A 130 4.78 26.41 3.40
N GLU A 131 5.04 26.75 2.14
CA GLU A 131 4.18 26.39 1.01
C GLU A 131 4.44 24.97 0.48
N ILE A 132 5.47 24.28 1.00
CA ILE A 132 5.82 22.94 0.52
C ILE A 132 4.90 21.91 1.18
N PRO A 133 4.10 21.14 0.41
CA PRO A 133 3.11 20.22 0.94
C PRO A 133 3.74 18.89 1.39
N TYR A 134 4.76 18.96 2.25
CA TYR A 134 5.58 17.82 2.65
C TYR A 134 4.77 16.68 3.28
N ALA A 135 3.98 16.99 4.31
CA ALA A 135 3.16 15.99 5.01
C ALA A 135 2.14 15.31 4.08
N SER A 136 1.54 16.09 3.17
CA SER A 136 0.61 15.58 2.15
C SER A 136 1.31 14.62 1.19
N ALA A 137 2.50 14.98 0.70
CA ALA A 137 3.30 14.14 -0.19
C ALA A 137 3.73 12.84 0.50
N VAL A 138 4.25 12.91 1.72
CA VAL A 138 4.64 11.73 2.51
C VAL A 138 3.43 10.85 2.80
N GLY A 139 2.27 11.43 3.14
CA GLY A 139 1.03 10.68 3.32
C GLY A 139 0.60 9.91 2.06
N CYS A 140 0.72 10.52 0.87
CA CYS A 140 0.44 9.84 -0.39
C CYS A 140 1.41 8.68 -0.66
N LEU A 141 2.70 8.88 -0.38
CA LEU A 141 3.71 7.83 -0.52
C LEU A 141 3.48 6.68 0.47
N MET A 142 3.11 7.00 1.71
CA MET A 142 2.80 6.02 2.74
C MET A 142 1.59 5.16 2.36
N TYR A 143 0.58 5.75 1.70
CA TYR A 143 -0.55 4.97 1.20
C TYR A 143 -0.14 3.98 0.10
N ALA A 144 0.68 4.42 -0.85
CA ALA A 144 1.21 3.52 -1.87
C ALA A 144 2.02 2.37 -1.24
N MET A 145 2.87 2.72 -0.27
CA MET A 145 3.73 1.80 0.46
C MET A 145 2.95 0.69 1.17
N VAL A 146 1.92 1.05 1.93
CA VAL A 146 1.12 0.10 2.73
C VAL A 146 0.31 -0.84 1.86
N CYS A 147 -0.21 -0.36 0.73
CA CYS A 147 -1.15 -1.13 -0.08
C CYS A 147 -0.45 -2.07 -1.07
N THR A 148 0.41 -1.54 -1.97
CA THR A 148 1.00 -2.35 -3.05
C THR A 148 2.48 -2.09 -3.34
N ARG A 149 3.14 -1.20 -2.60
CA ARG A 149 4.54 -0.79 -2.86
C ARG A 149 5.45 -0.96 -1.64
N PRO A 150 5.61 -2.19 -1.13
CA PRO A 150 6.45 -2.44 0.06
C PRO A 150 7.92 -2.06 -0.16
N ASP A 151 8.37 -1.99 -1.41
CA ASP A 151 9.69 -1.49 -1.82
C ASP A 151 9.96 -0.03 -1.41
N LEU A 152 8.91 0.76 -1.16
CA LEU A 152 9.03 2.13 -0.65
C LEU A 152 9.29 2.20 0.86
N ALA A 153 9.13 1.10 1.60
CA ALA A 153 9.09 1.11 3.07
C ALA A 153 10.27 1.83 3.71
N HIS A 154 11.48 1.52 3.27
CA HIS A 154 12.68 2.16 3.78
C HIS A 154 12.72 3.66 3.47
N ALA A 155 12.51 4.04 2.20
CA ALA A 155 12.61 5.43 1.76
C ALA A 155 11.55 6.32 2.41
N VAL A 156 10.30 5.85 2.48
CA VAL A 156 9.20 6.53 3.18
C VAL A 156 9.51 6.63 4.67
N GLY A 157 10.02 5.57 5.29
CA GLY A 157 10.45 5.59 6.69
C GLY A 157 11.48 6.68 7.00
N GLN A 158 12.45 6.92 6.10
CA GLN A 158 13.44 7.99 6.29
C GLN A 158 12.82 9.39 6.21
N VAL A 159 11.94 9.65 5.25
CA VAL A 159 11.30 10.99 5.09
C VAL A 159 10.23 11.26 6.15
N CYS A 160 9.56 10.22 6.67
CA CYS A 160 8.56 10.36 7.74
C CYS A 160 9.14 10.99 9.02
N LYS A 161 10.44 10.81 9.30
CA LYS A 161 11.10 11.35 10.51
C LYS A 161 11.01 12.88 10.62
N TYR A 162 10.90 13.57 9.49
CA TYR A 162 10.97 15.03 9.42
C TYR A 162 9.63 15.71 9.12
N MET A 163 8.51 14.99 9.27
CA MET A 163 7.17 15.52 8.96
C MET A 163 6.79 16.79 9.74
N SER A 164 7.32 16.96 10.96
CA SER A 164 7.02 18.11 11.82
C SER A 164 7.78 19.38 11.44
N ARG A 165 9.01 19.25 10.93
CA ARG A 165 9.88 20.38 10.57
C ARG A 165 10.76 20.02 9.37
N PRO A 166 10.19 19.86 8.17
CA PRO A 166 10.95 19.46 6.99
C PRO A 166 11.86 20.61 6.51
N GLY A 167 12.94 20.24 5.81
CA GLY A 167 13.87 21.17 5.18
C GLY A 167 14.02 20.87 3.69
N LYS A 168 14.81 21.68 2.97
CA LYS A 168 14.92 21.56 1.51
C LYS A 168 15.49 20.20 1.08
N GLN A 169 16.53 19.69 1.76
CA GLN A 169 17.07 18.35 1.44
C GLN A 169 16.03 17.24 1.67
N HIS A 170 15.20 17.36 2.72
CA HIS A 170 14.11 16.42 2.97
C HIS A 170 13.11 16.42 1.81
N TRP A 171 12.77 17.59 1.26
CA TRP A 171 11.88 17.69 0.10
C TRP A 171 12.50 17.12 -1.18
N GLU A 172 13.79 17.33 -1.41
CA GLU A 172 14.50 16.71 -2.54
C GLU A 172 14.45 15.18 -2.47
N ALA A 173 14.55 14.59 -1.27
CA ALA A 173 14.39 13.14 -1.10
C ALA A 173 12.97 12.67 -1.44
N VAL A 174 11.92 13.41 -1.06
CA VAL A 174 10.53 13.09 -1.44
C VAL A 174 10.35 13.16 -2.96
N LYS A 175 10.90 14.20 -3.61
CA LYS A 175 10.90 14.28 -5.08
C LYS A 175 11.69 13.13 -5.72
N TRP A 176 12.76 12.65 -5.10
CA TRP A 176 13.48 11.47 -5.56
C TRP A 176 12.60 10.22 -5.55
N ILE A 177 11.83 10.00 -4.48
CA ILE A 177 10.86 8.90 -4.40
C ILE A 177 9.81 9.01 -5.51
N PHE A 178 9.31 10.23 -5.80
CA PHE A 178 8.39 10.43 -6.92
C PHE A 178 9.01 10.11 -8.29
N ARG A 179 10.29 10.44 -8.51
CA ARG A 179 11.02 10.04 -9.73
C ARG A 179 11.11 8.53 -9.86
N TYR A 180 11.34 7.83 -8.75
CA TYR A 180 11.36 6.37 -8.73
C TYR A 180 9.98 5.80 -9.08
N LEU A 181 8.92 6.33 -8.46
CA LEU A 181 7.53 5.97 -8.75
C LEU A 181 7.16 6.22 -10.22
N LYS A 182 7.66 7.29 -10.84
CA LYS A 182 7.43 7.56 -12.27
C LYS A 182 7.97 6.44 -13.17
N GLY A 183 9.15 5.89 -12.86
CA GLY A 183 9.73 4.76 -13.58
C GLY A 183 9.05 3.42 -13.29
N THR A 184 8.29 3.35 -12.18
CA THR A 184 7.75 2.11 -11.61
C THR A 184 6.25 2.17 -11.40
N ALA A 185 5.52 3.04 -12.12
CA ALA A 185 4.09 3.26 -11.84
C ALA A 185 3.24 2.00 -12.04
N GLY A 186 3.66 1.09 -12.91
CA GLY A 186 2.99 -0.19 -13.16
C GLY A 186 3.33 -1.32 -12.17
N HIS A 187 4.26 -1.06 -11.23
CA HIS A 187 4.68 -2.05 -10.24
C HIS A 187 3.57 -2.36 -9.23
N GLY A 188 3.64 -3.58 -8.68
CA GLY A 188 2.61 -4.08 -7.78
C GLY A 188 2.93 -5.47 -7.24
N ILE A 189 1.93 -6.07 -6.62
CA ILE A 189 2.03 -7.31 -5.87
C ILE A 189 1.33 -8.41 -6.67
N VAL A 190 2.01 -9.54 -6.92
CA VAL A 190 1.46 -10.65 -7.70
C VAL A 190 1.31 -11.92 -6.86
N PHE A 191 0.10 -12.26 -6.48
CA PHE A 191 -0.28 -13.54 -5.89
C PHE A 191 -0.47 -14.61 -6.98
N GLY A 192 -0.13 -15.86 -6.71
CA GLY A 192 -0.13 -16.94 -7.70
C GLY A 192 -0.02 -18.34 -7.07
N ASP A 193 0.09 -19.37 -7.91
CA ASP A 193 0.38 -20.75 -7.48
C ASP A 193 1.86 -21.02 -7.82
N GLN A 194 2.78 -20.70 -6.90
CA GLN A 194 4.16 -21.19 -6.96
C GLN A 194 4.23 -22.47 -6.11
N ARG A 195 4.23 -23.63 -6.76
CA ARG A 195 4.26 -24.96 -6.10
C ARG A 195 5.61 -25.33 -5.47
N LEU A 196 6.39 -24.35 -5.02
CA LEU A 196 7.72 -24.60 -4.47
C LEU A 196 7.77 -24.07 -3.04
N ASP A 197 7.96 -24.98 -2.10
CA ASP A 197 8.26 -24.70 -0.69
C ASP A 197 9.38 -23.64 -0.57
N PRO A 198 9.34 -22.71 0.40
CA PRO A 198 8.57 -22.73 1.66
C PRO A 198 7.07 -22.38 1.54
N LEU A 199 6.34 -22.26 2.66
CA LEU A 199 4.98 -21.69 2.75
C LEU A 199 5.00 -20.15 2.94
N VAL A 200 6.00 -19.66 3.65
CA VAL A 200 6.32 -18.23 3.88
C VAL A 200 7.84 -18.09 3.92
N VAL A 201 8.38 -17.14 3.16
CA VAL A 201 9.79 -16.75 3.19
C VAL A 201 9.91 -15.45 3.97
N GLY A 202 10.80 -15.43 4.96
CA GLY A 202 11.14 -14.23 5.72
C GLY A 202 12.52 -13.71 5.33
N TYR A 203 12.61 -12.43 5.03
CA TYR A 203 13.87 -11.69 4.92
C TYR A 203 13.99 -10.77 6.12
N VAL A 204 15.17 -10.75 6.73
CA VAL A 204 15.49 -9.86 7.84
C VAL A 204 16.80 -9.16 7.52
N ASP A 205 16.82 -7.85 7.71
CA ASP A 205 18.01 -7.02 7.59
C ASP A 205 18.07 -6.05 8.76
N SER A 206 19.27 -5.66 9.16
CA SER A 206 19.48 -4.74 10.26
C SER A 206 20.64 -3.80 10.00
N ASP A 207 20.44 -2.52 10.30
CA ASP A 207 21.44 -1.46 10.21
C ASP A 207 21.74 -0.92 11.62
N TYR A 208 22.96 -1.13 12.09
CA TYR A 208 23.39 -0.73 13.43
C TYR A 208 23.79 0.74 13.48
N ALA A 209 23.11 1.50 14.35
CA ALA A 209 23.35 2.92 14.55
C ALA A 209 23.40 3.75 13.25
N GLY A 210 22.63 3.35 12.23
CA GLY A 210 22.55 4.02 10.94
C GLY A 210 21.82 5.37 10.98
N ASP A 211 21.02 5.62 12.02
CA ASP A 211 20.40 6.93 12.24
C ASP A 211 21.47 7.97 12.63
N LEU A 212 21.62 9.01 11.82
CA LEU A 212 22.63 10.06 12.03
C LEU A 212 22.33 10.93 13.26
N ASP A 213 21.07 11.06 13.64
CA ASP A 213 20.64 12.00 14.68
C ASP A 213 20.71 11.38 16.07
N ASN A 214 20.26 10.13 16.20
CA ASN A 214 20.11 9.48 17.51
C ASN A 214 20.85 8.14 17.62
N ARG A 215 21.58 7.72 16.57
CA ARG A 215 22.35 6.47 16.53
C ARG A 215 21.49 5.23 16.82
N ARG A 216 20.18 5.30 16.58
CA ARG A 216 19.29 4.14 16.67
C ARG A 216 19.57 3.18 15.53
N SER A 217 19.40 1.90 15.83
CA SER A 217 19.46 0.84 14.85
C SER A 217 18.11 0.67 14.17
N THR A 218 18.11 0.27 12.91
CA THR A 218 16.89 -0.04 12.14
C THR A 218 16.86 -1.53 11.84
N THR A 219 15.71 -2.17 11.99
CA THR A 219 15.50 -3.56 11.58
C THR A 219 14.37 -3.61 10.56
N GLY A 220 14.64 -4.21 9.41
CA GLY A 220 13.65 -4.49 8.38
C GLY A 220 13.29 -5.97 8.39
N ILE A 221 12.00 -6.27 8.36
CA ILE A 221 11.49 -7.64 8.22
C ILE A 221 10.49 -7.64 7.07
N MET A 222 10.65 -8.57 6.14
CA MET A 222 9.71 -8.78 5.04
C MET A 222 9.30 -10.25 5.03
N HIS A 223 8.01 -10.53 5.24
CA HIS A 223 7.45 -11.86 5.08
C HIS A 223 6.69 -11.92 3.76
N ILE A 224 7.10 -12.84 2.89
CA ILE A 224 6.46 -13.13 1.61
C ILE A 224 5.83 -14.51 1.73
N PRO A 225 4.50 -14.67 1.64
CA PRO A 225 3.92 -15.98 1.50
C PRO A 225 4.51 -16.62 0.24
N ALA A 226 5.22 -17.73 0.38
CA ALA A 226 6.09 -18.29 -0.64
C ALA A 226 5.33 -18.77 -1.88
N ASN A 227 4.01 -18.96 -1.76
CA ASN A 227 3.15 -19.19 -2.92
C ASN A 227 2.93 -17.93 -3.79
N ASN A 228 3.26 -16.72 -3.35
CA ASN A 228 2.28 -15.65 -3.57
C ASN A 228 2.79 -14.23 -3.76
N THR A 229 4.07 -13.99 -4.08
CA THR A 229 4.46 -12.60 -4.40
C THR A 229 5.72 -12.49 -5.24
N ASN A 230 5.56 -12.12 -6.52
CA ASN A 230 6.62 -11.38 -7.21
C ASN A 230 6.29 -9.89 -7.04
N CYS A 231 7.14 -9.16 -6.32
CA CYS A 231 7.20 -7.71 -6.44
C CYS A 231 7.94 -7.42 -7.75
N LEU A 232 7.20 -7.01 -8.78
CA LEU A 232 7.78 -6.35 -9.94
C LEU A 232 7.79 -4.87 -9.64
#